data_AF-A0A922MQ40-F1
#
_entry.id   AF-A0A922MQ40-F1
#
_cell.length_a   1.000
_cell.length_b   1.000
_cell.length_c   1.000
_cell.angle_alpha   90.00
_cell.angle_beta   90.00
_cell.angle_gamma   90.00
#
_symmetry.space_group_name_H-M   'P 1'
#
loop_
_entity.id
_entity.type
_entity.pdbx_description
1 polymer ?
#
loop_
_entity_poly.entity_id
_entity_poly.type
_entity_poly.pdbx_seq_one_letter_code
_entity_poly.pdbx_strand_id
1 'polypeptide(L)'
;MRCYICGATSKEFNDLNIKKTVDIDAIQFGLSVLHARIRFFETILHLAYKIPVQKWQLRSENDKGIVKQKKAEIQTKFREQMGLLVNVPKAGFGNTNDGNTSRRFFANPEITAEITGVDLNLIKRLKVILEVISSSNKVDLTLNLTTFTVINVHKK
;
A
#
# COMPACT_ATOMS: atom_id res chain seq x y z
N MET A 1 2.83 11.93 -12.02
CA MET A 1 3.68 10.74 -11.78
C MET A 1 3.74 9.93 -13.05
N ARG A 2 4.91 9.37 -13.38
CA ARG A 2 5.14 8.50 -14.54
C ARG A 2 5.89 7.25 -14.07
N CYS A 3 5.50 6.08 -14.56
CA CYS A 3 6.23 4.84 -14.32
C CYS A 3 7.55 4.88 -15.10
N TYR A 4 8.68 4.64 -14.43
CA TYR A 4 10.00 4.64 -15.08
C TYR A 4 10.25 3.37 -15.91
N ILE A 5 9.46 2.30 -15.69
CA ILE A 5 9.59 1.02 -16.41
C ILE A 5 8.87 1.06 -17.76
N CYS A 6 7.66 1.63 -17.82
CA CYS A 6 6.81 1.58 -19.01
C CYS A 6 6.35 2.95 -19.53
N GLY A 7 6.77 4.04 -18.88
CA GLY A 7 6.41 5.41 -19.28
C GLY A 7 4.95 5.80 -19.07
N ALA A 8 4.08 4.89 -18.58
CA ALA A 8 2.68 5.18 -18.34
C ALA A 8 2.51 6.27 -17.26
N THR A 9 1.52 7.14 -17.45
CA THR A 9 1.17 8.22 -16.56
C THR A 9 0.05 7.82 -15.61
N SER A 10 -0.13 8.57 -14.52
CA SER A 10 -1.20 8.30 -13.55
C SER A 10 -2.62 8.34 -14.12
N LYS A 11 -2.83 8.93 -15.31
CA LYS A 11 -4.14 8.89 -15.99
C LYS A 11 -4.40 7.56 -16.69
N GLU A 12 -3.34 6.85 -17.08
CA GLU A 12 -3.40 5.59 -17.83
C GLU A 12 -3.43 4.36 -16.90
N PHE A 13 -2.96 4.49 -15.65
CA PHE A 13 -2.82 3.35 -14.72
C PHE A 13 -4.10 2.57 -14.41
N ASN A 14 -5.27 3.20 -14.58
CA ASN A 14 -6.55 2.55 -14.29
C ASN A 14 -7.13 1.78 -15.49
N ASP A 15 -6.53 1.90 -16.68
CA ASP A 15 -6.97 1.18 -17.86
C ASP A 15 -6.04 0.00 -18.14
N LEU A 16 -6.51 -1.21 -17.79
CA LEU A 16 -5.78 -2.45 -17.95
C LEU A 16 -5.60 -2.89 -19.41
N ASN A 17 -6.30 -2.25 -20.35
CA ASN A 17 -6.17 -2.54 -21.78
C ASN A 17 -4.95 -1.83 -22.40
N ILE A 18 -4.46 -0.76 -21.75
CA ILE A 18 -3.31 0.00 -22.25
C ILE A 18 -2.04 -0.83 -22.04
N LYS A 19 -1.49 -1.34 -23.15
CA LYS A 19 -0.20 -2.01 -23.18
C LYS A 19 0.87 -1.02 -23.60
N LYS A 20 1.89 -0.82 -22.75
CA LYS A 20 3.08 -0.02 -23.05
C LYS A 20 4.28 -0.94 -23.16
N THR A 21 5.22 -0.59 -24.04
CA THR A 21 6.52 -1.26 -24.11
C THR A 21 7.29 -1.00 -22.81
N VAL A 22 8.01 -2.03 -22.35
CA VAL A 22 8.85 -1.95 -21.16
C VAL A 22 10.27 -1.58 -21.58
N ASP A 23 10.87 -0.63 -20.87
CA ASP A 23 12.28 -0.33 -20.93
C ASP A 23 13.05 -1.45 -20.20
N ILE A 24 13.84 -2.22 -20.97
CA ILE A 24 14.60 -3.36 -20.45
C ILE A 24 15.72 -2.88 -19.52
N ASP A 25 16.34 -1.73 -19.82
CA ASP A 25 17.38 -1.17 -18.99
C ASP A 25 16.81 -0.75 -17.63
N ALA A 26 15.56 -0.27 -17.59
CA ALA A 26 14.89 0.06 -16.34
C ALA A 26 14.62 -1.15 -15.43
N ILE A 27 14.59 -2.38 -15.96
CA ILE A 27 14.37 -3.60 -15.17
C ILE A 27 15.58 -3.88 -14.25
N GLN A 28 16.79 -3.47 -14.64
CA GLN A 28 18.02 -3.73 -13.89
C GLN A 28 18.00 -3.13 -12.47
N PHE A 29 17.22 -2.07 -12.26
CA PHE A 29 17.08 -1.41 -10.95
C PHE A 29 16.32 -2.25 -9.93
N GLY A 30 15.60 -3.28 -10.39
CA GLY A 30 14.84 -4.19 -9.54
C GLY A 30 13.68 -3.55 -8.79
N LEU A 31 13.07 -4.32 -7.88
CA LEU A 31 11.98 -3.87 -7.01
C LEU A 31 12.51 -3.67 -5.59
N SER A 32 12.44 -2.43 -5.10
CA SER A 32 12.75 -2.15 -3.70
C SER A 32 11.62 -2.61 -2.78
N VAL A 33 11.85 -3.71 -2.06
CA VAL A 33 10.90 -4.26 -1.07
C VAL A 33 10.53 -3.23 0.01
N LEU A 34 11.52 -2.47 0.48
CA LEU A 34 11.30 -1.41 1.47
C LEU A 34 10.34 -0.34 0.94
N HIS A 35 10.61 0.18 -0.26
CA HIS A 35 9.73 1.18 -0.86
C HIS A 35 8.35 0.61 -1.19
N ALA A 36 8.24 -0.63 -1.68
CA ALA A 36 6.95 -1.27 -1.92
C ALA A 36 6.10 -1.32 -0.65
N ARG A 37 6.69 -1.75 0.48
CA ARG A 37 6.03 -1.77 1.79
C ARG A 37 5.56 -0.40 2.25
N ILE A 38 6.43 0.61 2.20
CA ILE A 38 6.09 1.97 2.64
C ILE A 38 5.01 2.57 1.74
N ARG A 39 5.14 2.43 0.41
CA ARG A 39 4.21 3.04 -0.56
C ARG A 39 2.83 2.39 -0.53
N PHE A 40 2.71 1.07 -0.39
CA PHE A 40 1.38 0.44 -0.24
C PHE A 40 0.70 0.86 1.06
N PHE A 41 1.44 0.92 2.15
CA PHE A 41 0.93 1.44 3.42
C PHE A 41 0.43 2.90 3.28
N GLU A 42 1.24 3.79 2.70
CA GLU A 42 0.84 5.18 2.47
C GLU A 42 -0.38 5.31 1.57
N THR A 43 -0.47 4.49 0.52
CA THR A 43 -1.62 4.47 -0.39
C THR A 43 -2.90 4.06 0.32
N ILE A 44 -2.88 3.03 1.16
CA ILE A 44 -4.06 2.61 1.93
C ILE A 44 -4.51 3.72 2.88
N LEU A 45 -3.57 4.37 3.58
CA LEU A 45 -3.89 5.51 4.44
C LEU A 45 -4.53 6.66 3.65
N HIS A 46 -3.94 7.05 2.52
CA HIS A 46 -4.47 8.12 1.69
C HIS A 46 -5.85 7.79 1.09
N LEU A 47 -6.08 6.52 0.75
CA LEU A 47 -7.40 6.03 0.35
C LEU A 47 -8.38 6.18 1.51
N ALA A 48 -8.04 5.66 2.69
CA ALA A 48 -8.89 5.66 3.88
C ALA A 48 -9.33 7.08 4.27
N TYR A 49 -8.42 8.06 4.23
CA TYR A 49 -8.76 9.46 4.51
C TYR A 49 -9.76 10.05 3.53
N LYS A 50 -9.77 9.55 2.28
CA LYS A 50 -10.60 10.05 1.17
C LYS A 50 -11.88 9.24 0.95
N ILE A 51 -12.10 8.12 1.63
CA ILE A 51 -13.34 7.33 1.53
C ILE A 51 -14.60 8.21 1.70
N PRO A 52 -14.68 9.15 2.66
CA PRO A 52 -15.90 9.96 2.83
C PRO A 52 -16.22 10.89 1.64
N VAL A 53 -15.20 11.34 0.92
CA VAL A 53 -15.35 12.31 -0.17
C VAL A 53 -15.29 11.67 -1.56
N GLN A 54 -14.72 10.46 -1.68
CA GLN A 54 -14.57 9.66 -2.90
C GLN A 54 -13.95 10.42 -4.09
N LYS A 55 -13.10 11.42 -3.81
CA LYS A 55 -12.43 12.26 -4.82
C LYS A 55 -10.93 12.10 -4.74
N TRP A 56 -10.29 11.99 -5.91
CA TRP A 56 -8.83 11.97 -6.01
C TRP A 56 -8.20 13.31 -5.61
N GLN A 57 -8.70 14.41 -6.20
CA GLN A 57 -8.25 15.78 -5.95
C GLN A 57 -9.21 16.50 -5.00
N LEU A 58 -8.66 17.11 -3.95
CA LEU A 58 -9.42 17.92 -2.98
C LEU A 58 -9.27 19.39 -3.36
N ARG A 59 -10.30 19.96 -3.99
CA ARG A 59 -10.29 21.37 -4.41
C ARG A 59 -11.07 22.27 -3.45
N SER A 60 -12.14 21.77 -2.85
CA SER A 60 -12.96 22.55 -1.91
C SER A 60 -12.39 22.51 -0.49
N GLU A 61 -12.53 23.61 0.25
CA GLU A 61 -12.15 23.65 1.67
C GLU A 61 -12.99 22.70 2.52
N ASN A 62 -14.26 22.49 2.16
CA ASN A 62 -15.13 21.52 2.82
C ASN A 62 -14.59 20.09 2.71
N ASP A 63 -14.22 19.65 1.50
CA ASP A 63 -13.64 18.32 1.29
C ASP A 63 -12.31 18.17 2.07
N LYS A 64 -11.47 19.22 2.11
CA LYS A 64 -10.22 19.22 2.89
C LYS A 64 -10.49 19.08 4.39
N GLY A 65 -11.51 19.76 4.91
CA GLY A 65 -11.94 19.66 6.31
C GLY A 65 -12.35 18.23 6.69
N ILE A 66 -13.19 17.60 5.88
CA ILE A 66 -13.65 16.21 6.08
C ILE A 66 -12.46 15.24 6.09
N VAL A 67 -11.55 15.36 5.12
CA VAL A 67 -10.37 14.49 5.03
C VAL A 67 -9.42 14.71 6.21
N LYS A 68 -9.24 15.95 6.68
CA LYS A 68 -8.42 16.27 7.86
C LYS A 68 -9.00 15.65 9.13
N GLN A 69 -10.32 15.75 9.32
CA GLN A 69 -11.01 15.11 10.44
C GLN A 69 -10.87 13.59 10.39
N LYS A 70 -11.10 12.98 9.22
CA LYS A 70 -10.98 11.53 9.05
C LYS A 70 -9.55 11.03 9.29
N LYS A 71 -8.55 11.81 8.85
CA LYS A 71 -7.15 11.52 9.13
C LYS A 71 -6.86 11.49 10.63
N ALA A 72 -7.33 12.48 11.39
CA ALA A 72 -7.13 12.53 12.84
C ALA A 72 -7.79 11.34 13.55
N GLU A 73 -9.04 11.01 13.18
CA GLU A 73 -9.76 9.85 13.71
C GLU A 73 -8.98 8.53 13.50
N ILE A 74 -8.51 8.29 12.27
CA ILE A 74 -7.75 7.08 11.93
C ILE A 74 -6.42 7.03 12.69
N GLN A 75 -5.71 8.16 12.81
CA GLN A 75 -4.46 8.24 13.56
C GLN A 75 -4.66 7.89 15.04
N THR A 76 -5.73 8.39 15.66
CA THR A 76 -6.10 8.08 17.04
C THR A 76 -6.40 6.59 17.21
N LYS A 77 -7.22 6.01 16.34
CA LYS A 77 -7.56 4.59 16.38
C LYS A 77 -6.33 3.68 16.25
N PHE A 78 -5.40 3.99 15.35
CA PHE A 78 -4.13 3.22 15.25
C PHE A 78 -3.27 3.34 16.51
N ARG A 79 -3.24 4.51 17.14
CA ARG A 79 -2.53 4.70 18.40
C ARG A 79 -3.16 3.90 19.54
N GLU A 80 -4.48 3.95 19.68
CA GLU A 80 -5.22 3.32 20.77
C GLU A 80 -5.26 1.79 20.63
N GLN A 81 -5.57 1.28 19.44
CA GLN A 81 -5.77 -0.16 19.24
C GLN A 81 -4.48 -0.92 18.93
N MET A 82 -3.49 -0.26 18.32
CA MET A 82 -2.24 -0.91 17.89
C MET A 82 -0.98 -0.29 18.49
N GLY A 83 -1.07 0.79 19.28
CA GLY A 83 0.12 1.50 19.75
C GLY A 83 0.99 1.98 18.58
N LEU A 84 0.37 2.36 17.45
CA LEU A 84 1.07 2.70 16.22
C LEU A 84 0.84 4.17 15.85
N LEU A 85 1.93 4.93 15.70
CA LEU A 85 1.89 6.30 15.23
C LEU A 85 2.03 6.34 13.71
N VAL A 86 0.97 6.69 12.98
CA VAL A 86 0.96 6.70 11.51
C VAL A 86 0.87 8.13 10.97
N ASN A 87 1.61 8.41 9.89
CA ASN A 87 1.57 9.68 9.16
C ASN A 87 1.80 10.94 10.03
N VAL A 88 2.65 10.82 11.05
CA VAL A 88 3.04 11.92 11.94
C VAL A 88 4.41 12.45 11.49
N PRO A 89 4.56 13.78 11.26
CA PRO A 89 5.87 14.37 10.96
C PRO A 89 6.88 14.12 12.09
N LYS A 90 8.13 13.84 11.75
CA LYS A 90 9.24 13.75 12.72
C LYS A 90 10.00 15.09 12.76
N ALA A 91 10.59 15.43 13.90
CA ALA A 91 11.49 16.59 13.98
C ALA A 91 12.70 16.38 13.05
N GLY A 92 13.06 17.41 12.28
CA GLY A 92 14.07 17.31 11.23
C GLY A 92 13.47 16.91 9.89
N PHE A 93 13.44 15.61 9.57
CA PHE A 93 13.02 15.11 8.25
C PHE A 93 12.18 13.84 8.32
N GLY A 94 11.26 13.71 7.37
CA GLY A 94 10.42 12.53 7.19
C GLY A 94 9.22 12.48 8.12
N ASN A 95 8.65 11.29 8.24
CA ASN A 95 7.47 11.02 9.05
C ASN A 95 7.60 9.65 9.74
N THR A 96 6.58 9.24 10.48
CA THR A 96 6.52 7.93 11.11
C THR A 96 6.27 6.78 10.13
N ASN A 97 6.12 7.02 8.83
CA ASN A 97 5.89 5.97 7.83
C ASN A 97 7.20 5.32 7.38
N ASP A 98 7.84 4.60 8.30
CA ASP A 98 9.02 3.80 8.01
C ASP A 98 8.68 2.31 7.80
N GLY A 99 9.70 1.52 7.46
CA GLY A 99 9.54 0.09 7.22
C GLY A 99 9.02 -0.67 8.45
N ASN A 100 9.35 -0.23 9.66
CA ASN A 100 8.83 -0.85 10.88
C ASN A 100 7.33 -0.59 11.03
N THR A 101 6.91 0.65 10.82
CA THR A 101 5.49 1.04 10.88
C THR A 101 4.66 0.29 9.83
N SER A 102 5.16 0.18 8.59
CA SER A 102 4.51 -0.61 7.54
C SER A 102 4.41 -2.11 7.90
N ARG A 103 5.46 -2.72 8.47
CA ARG A 103 5.38 -4.12 8.93
C ARG A 103 4.29 -4.33 9.98
N ARG A 104 4.23 -3.45 10.99
CA ARG A 104 3.20 -3.52 12.04
C ARG A 104 1.79 -3.30 11.49
N PHE A 105 1.64 -2.40 10.52
CA PHE A 105 0.37 -2.15 9.83
C PHE A 105 -0.16 -3.42 9.14
N PHE A 106 0.67 -4.11 8.35
CA PHE A 106 0.23 -5.34 7.67
C PHE A 106 0.22 -6.60 8.57
N ALA A 107 0.64 -6.50 9.84
CA ALA A 107 0.67 -7.65 10.74
C ALA A 107 -0.74 -8.18 11.05
N ASN A 108 -1.70 -7.28 11.27
CA ASN A 108 -3.11 -7.61 11.55
C ASN A 108 -4.05 -6.92 10.54
N PRO A 109 -4.32 -7.56 9.39
CA PRO A 109 -5.21 -7.02 8.35
C PRO A 109 -6.63 -6.75 8.84
N GLU A 110 -7.15 -7.54 9.77
CA GLU A 110 -8.49 -7.42 10.33
C GLU A 110 -8.68 -6.08 11.05
N ILE A 111 -7.83 -5.79 12.03
CA ILE A 111 -7.86 -4.50 12.75
C ILE A 111 -7.61 -3.34 11.78
N THR A 112 -6.69 -3.51 10.83
CA THR A 112 -6.37 -2.47 9.85
C THR A 112 -7.56 -2.15 8.95
N ALA A 113 -8.27 -3.17 8.45
CA ALA A 113 -9.48 -3.01 7.66
C ALA A 113 -10.57 -2.29 8.45
N GLU A 114 -10.77 -2.67 9.72
CA GLU A 114 -11.72 -2.02 10.62
C GLU A 114 -11.40 -0.53 10.83
N ILE A 115 -10.16 -0.19 11.16
CA ILE A 115 -9.74 1.19 11.42
C ILE A 115 -9.86 2.04 10.14
N THR A 116 -9.41 1.52 9.00
CA THR A 116 -9.30 2.27 7.75
C THR A 116 -10.61 2.32 6.96
N GLY A 117 -11.51 1.35 7.16
CA GLY A 117 -12.69 1.13 6.32
C GLY A 117 -12.36 0.60 4.92
N VAL A 118 -11.12 0.15 4.68
CA VAL A 118 -10.69 -0.44 3.40
C VAL A 118 -11.00 -1.94 3.42
N ASP A 119 -11.38 -2.50 2.27
CA ASP A 119 -11.72 -3.92 2.13
C ASP A 119 -10.62 -4.85 2.67
N LEU A 120 -11.03 -5.80 3.52
CA LEU A 120 -10.13 -6.73 4.18
C LEU A 120 -9.37 -7.62 3.17
N ASN A 121 -10.03 -8.05 2.10
CA ASN A 121 -9.41 -8.92 1.10
C ASN A 121 -8.32 -8.18 0.33
N LEU A 122 -8.52 -6.90 0.01
CA LEU A 122 -7.49 -6.06 -0.59
C LEU A 122 -6.25 -5.99 0.31
N ILE A 123 -6.42 -5.73 1.61
CA ILE A 123 -5.30 -5.64 2.57
C ILE A 123 -4.59 -7.00 2.70
N LYS A 124 -5.34 -8.10 2.79
CA LYS A 124 -4.77 -9.46 2.82
C LYS A 124 -3.96 -9.79 1.58
N ARG A 125 -4.47 -9.47 0.38
CA ARG A 125 -3.76 -9.68 -0.89
C ARG A 125 -2.47 -8.86 -0.96
N LEU A 126 -2.51 -7.59 -0.54
CA LEU A 126 -1.32 -6.75 -0.48
C LEU A 126 -0.29 -7.30 0.51
N LYS A 127 -0.72 -7.76 1.70
CA LYS A 127 0.16 -8.44 2.66
C LYS A 127 0.86 -9.64 2.01
N VAL A 128 0.11 -10.53 1.34
CA VAL A 128 0.68 -11.70 0.66
C VAL A 128 1.72 -11.30 -0.38
N ILE A 129 1.40 -10.33 -1.25
CA ILE A 129 2.36 -9.82 -2.25
C ILE A 129 3.64 -9.31 -1.57
N LEU A 130 3.50 -8.53 -0.49
CA LEU A 130 4.63 -7.98 0.26
C LEU A 130 5.49 -9.06 0.93
N GLU A 131 4.88 -10.12 1.49
CA GLU A 131 5.63 -11.24 2.05
C GLU A 131 6.34 -12.05 0.97
N VAL A 132 5.68 -12.31 -0.16
CA VAL A 132 6.27 -13.04 -1.30
C VAL A 132 7.50 -12.31 -1.83
N ILE A 133 7.41 -11.00 -2.11
CA ILE A 133 8.57 -10.22 -2.60
C ILE A 133 9.68 -10.08 -1.55
N SER A 134 9.36 -10.25 -0.26
CA SER A 134 10.33 -10.20 0.84
C SER A 134 10.97 -11.56 1.13
N SER A 135 10.46 -12.66 0.56
CA SER A 135 10.80 -14.03 0.98
C SER A 135 12.15 -14.56 0.47
N SER A 136 12.77 -13.88 -0.50
CA SER A 136 13.98 -14.34 -1.22
C SER A 136 13.85 -15.71 -1.92
N ASN A 137 12.65 -16.31 -1.91
CA ASN A 137 12.37 -17.59 -2.55
C ASN A 137 11.99 -17.39 -4.02
N LYS A 138 12.15 -18.45 -4.82
CA LYS A 138 11.64 -18.49 -6.19
C LYS A 138 10.12 -18.44 -6.14
N VAL A 139 9.54 -17.48 -6.86
CA VAL A 139 8.10 -17.32 -7.00
C VAL A 139 7.63 -18.15 -8.19
N ASP A 140 6.64 -19.01 -7.97
CA ASP A 140 5.98 -19.72 -9.04
C ASP A 140 5.06 -18.76 -9.82
N LEU A 141 5.35 -18.60 -11.11
CA LEU A 141 4.61 -17.72 -12.01
C LEU A 141 3.46 -18.46 -12.74
N THR A 142 3.30 -19.77 -12.52
CA THR A 142 2.31 -20.60 -13.21
C THR A 142 0.97 -20.72 -12.48
N LEU A 143 0.91 -20.30 -11.21
CA LEU A 143 -0.31 -20.28 -10.41
C LEU A 143 -1.28 -19.20 -10.92
N ASN A 144 -2.40 -19.63 -11.52
CA ASN A 144 -3.52 -18.76 -11.84
C ASN A 144 -4.08 -18.12 -10.54
N LEU A 145 -4.13 -16.79 -10.51
CA LEU A 145 -4.43 -15.93 -9.35
C LEU A 145 -5.87 -16.06 -8.77
N THR A 146 -6.61 -17.13 -9.05
CA THR A 146 -7.98 -17.30 -8.53
C THR A 146 -7.99 -17.75 -7.06
N THR A 147 -6.94 -18.43 -6.58
CA THR A 147 -6.79 -18.81 -5.16
C THR A 147 -5.31 -18.95 -4.78
N PHE A 148 -4.77 -18.02 -3.97
CA PHE A 148 -3.40 -18.13 -3.45
C PHE A 148 -3.36 -18.94 -2.16
N THR A 149 -2.76 -20.12 -2.23
CA THR A 149 -2.30 -20.86 -1.07
C THR A 149 -0.77 -20.83 -1.09
N VAL A 150 -0.13 -20.41 0.01
CA VAL A 150 1.33 -20.45 0.14
C VAL A 150 1.75 -21.92 0.15
N ILE A 151 2.44 -22.37 -0.89
CA ILE A 151 3.05 -23.71 -0.90
C ILE A 151 4.28 -23.62 0.01
N ASN A 152 4.18 -24.25 1.17
CA ASN A 152 5.27 -24.35 2.12
C ASN A 152 6.29 -25.35 1.57
N VAL A 153 7.33 -24.87 0.88
CA VAL A 153 8.40 -25.73 0.34
C VAL A 153 9.43 -26.02 1.44
N HIS A 154 9.03 -26.84 2.41
CA HIS A 154 9.96 -27.58 3.26
C HIS A 154 9.49 -29.04 3.38
N LYS A 155 10.00 -29.86 2.45
CA LYS A 155 10.13 -31.33 2.43
C LYS A 155 10.96 -31.61 1.17
N LYS A 156 12.17 -32.17 1.16
CA LYS A 156 13.01 -32.91 2.12
C LYS A 156 14.45 -32.46 1.90
#